data_AF-A0A3N5UUP6-F1
#
_entry.id   AF-A0A3N5UUP6-F1
#
_cell.length_a   1.000
_cell.length_b   1.000
_cell.length_c   1.000
_cell.angle_alpha   90.00
_cell.angle_beta   90.00
_cell.angle_gamma   90.00
#
_symmetry.space_group_name_H-M   'P 1'
#
loop_
_entity.id
_entity.type
_entity.pdbx_description
1 polymer ?
#
loop_
_entity_poly.entity_id
_entity_poly.type
_entity_poly.pdbx_seq_one_letter_code
_entity_poly.pdbx_strand_id
1 'polypeptide(L)' 'MRIAVTDQGVVIPRDWFPDVEEVDVEKTRDAVVVRPNLARDPILELGKNPVDCGISDGSEQHDHYLYGSNS' A
#
# COMPACT_ATOMS: atom_id res chain seq x y z
N MET A 1 -7.91 -4.77 -28.28
CA MET A 1 -7.02 -4.12 -29.27
C MET A 1 -5.74 -4.93 -29.42
N ARG A 2 -4.91 -4.68 -30.44
CA ARG A 2 -3.58 -5.27 -30.58
C ARG A 2 -2.55 -4.15 -30.55
N ILE A 3 -1.52 -4.27 -29.71
CA ILE A 3 -0.43 -3.29 -29.57
C ILE A 3 0.86 -3.98 -30.01
N ALA A 4 1.69 -3.27 -30.77
CA ALA A 4 2.98 -3.80 -31.19
C ALA A 4 3.95 -3.88 -30.01
N VAL A 5 4.79 -4.91 -30.01
CA VAL A 5 5.93 -4.99 -29.10
C VAL A 5 7.09 -4.25 -29.75
N THR A 6 7.67 -3.30 -29.03
CA THR A 6 8.82 -2.50 -29.48
C THR A 6 10.06 -2.85 -28.66
N ASP A 7 11.20 -2.20 -28.95
CA ASP A 7 12.41 -2.33 -28.13
C ASP A 7 12.20 -1.84 -26.68
N GLN A 8 11.17 -1.03 -26.43
CA GLN A 8 10.74 -0.60 -25.10
C GLN A 8 9.69 -1.54 -24.48
N GLY A 9 9.34 -2.64 -25.17
CA GLY A 9 8.25 -3.53 -24.81
C GLY A 9 6.89 -3.03 -25.28
N VAL A 10 5.84 -3.36 -24.52
CA VAL A 10 4.46 -2.88 -24.74
C VAL A 10 4.25 -1.61 -23.90
N VAL A 11 3.92 -0.52 -24.57
CA VAL A 11 3.60 0.76 -23.91
C VAL A 11 2.13 0.81 -23.57
N ILE A 12 1.80 1.02 -22.28
CA ILE A 12 0.43 1.23 -21.82
C ILE A 12 0.19 2.74 -21.71
N PRO A 13 -0.83 3.31 -22.38
CA PRO A 13 -1.13 4.74 -22.30
C PRO A 13 -1.44 5.18 -20.87
N ARG A 14 -0.89 6.34 -20.46
CA ARG A 14 -1.12 6.91 -19.12
C ARG A 14 -2.60 7.15 -18.83
N ASP A 15 -3.36 7.59 -19.84
CA ASP A 15 -4.79 7.92 -19.70
C ASP A 15 -5.69 6.71 -19.38
N TRP A 16 -5.15 5.49 -19.41
CA TRP A 16 -5.87 4.30 -18.95
C TRP A 16 -5.88 4.15 -17.42
N PHE A 17 -5.02 4.89 -16.73
CA PHE A 17 -4.92 4.95 -15.28
C PHE A 17 -5.03 6.41 -14.80
N PRO A 18 -6.20 7.05 -14.96
CA PRO A 18 -6.40 8.42 -14.49
C PRO A 18 -6.30 8.48 -12.96
N ASP A 19 -5.76 9.58 -12.45
CA ASP A 19 -5.74 9.94 -11.02
C ASP A 19 -5.04 8.94 -10.09
N VAL A 20 -4.12 8.13 -10.62
CA VAL A 20 -3.25 7.26 -9.81
C VAL A 20 -1.77 7.56 -10.05
N GLU A 21 -1.01 7.64 -8.96
CA GLU A 21 0.44 7.85 -8.99
C GLU A 21 1.21 6.53 -9.20
N GLU A 22 0.61 5.41 -8.79
CA GLU A 22 1.22 4.09 -8.80
C GLU A 22 0.25 3.02 -9.32
N VAL A 23 0.83 1.93 -9.83
CA VAL A 23 0.10 0.76 -10.32
C VAL A 23 0.72 -0.51 -9.75
N ASP A 24 -0.13 -1.47 -9.42
CA ASP A 24 0.31 -2.81 -9.08
C ASP A 24 0.53 -3.61 -10.36
N VAL A 25 1.69 -4.25 -10.46
CA VAL A 25 2.06 -5.10 -11.60
C VAL A 25 2.28 -6.53 -11.13
N GLU A 26 1.45 -7.43 -11.63
CA GLU A 26 1.53 -8.86 -11.33
C GLU A 26 1.87 -9.63 -12.61
N LYS A 27 2.92 -10.44 -12.57
CA LYS A 27 3.33 -11.30 -13.68
C LYS A 27 3.01 -12.76 -13.36
N THR A 28 2.14 -13.36 -14.16
CA THR A 28 1.87 -14.81 -14.15
C THR A 28 2.62 -15.49 -15.29
N ARG A 29 2.38 -16.79 -15.48
CA ARG A 29 2.98 -17.56 -16.58
C ARG A 29 2.50 -17.07 -17.96
N ASP A 30 1.26 -16.61 -18.04
CA ASP A 30 0.52 -16.35 -19.27
C ASP A 30 0.09 -14.88 -19.42
N ALA A 31 0.16 -14.09 -18.36
CA ALA A 31 -0.31 -12.71 -18.35
C ALA A 31 0.58 -11.78 -17.52
N VAL A 32 0.50 -10.49 -17.86
CA VAL A 32 0.89 -9.39 -16.99
C VAL A 32 -0.38 -8.61 -16.70
N VAL A 33 -0.74 -8.47 -15.43
CA VAL A 33 -1.91 -7.72 -15.00
C VAL A 33 -1.43 -6.44 -14.34
N VAL A 34 -1.92 -5.30 -14.84
CA VAL A 34 -1.62 -3.97 -14.30
C VAL A 34 -2.93 -3.41 -13.76
N ARG A 35 -2.95 -3.03 -12.48
CA ARG A 35 -4.13 -2.48 -11.80
C ARG A 35 -3.77 -1.14 -11.16
N PRO A 36 -4.69 -0.16 -11.12
CA PRO A 36 -4.45 1.06 -10.36
C PRO A 36 -4.19 0.70 -8.89
N ASN A 37 -3.12 1.23 -8.31
CA ASN A 37 -2.90 1.08 -6.88
C ASN A 37 -3.80 2.08 -6.16
N LEU A 38 -4.95 1.60 -5.70
CA LEU A 38 -5.89 2.38 -4.90
C LEU A 38 -5.64 2.18 -3.39
N ALA A 39 -4.69 1.33 -3.02
CA ALA A 39 -4.35 1.10 -1.63
C ALA A 39 -3.58 2.32 -1.12
N ARG A 40 -4.17 3.04 -0.18
CA ARG A 40 -3.41 4.00 0.62
C ARG A 40 -2.48 3.20 1.52
N ASP A 41 -1.19 3.50 1.46
CA ASP A 41 -0.19 2.87 2.32
C ASP A 41 -0.61 3.04 3.80
N PRO A 42 -0.91 1.96 4.53
CA PRO A 42 -1.29 2.03 5.94
C PRO A 42 -0.24 2.72 6.81
N ILE A 43 1.04 2.68 6.42
CA ILE A 43 2.13 3.39 7.10
C ILE A 43 1.95 4.91 6.96
N LEU A 44 1.49 5.39 5.81
CA LEU A 44 1.20 6.82 5.61
C LEU A 44 -0.09 7.27 6.31
N GLU A 45 -0.92 6.33 6.77
CA GLU A 45 -2.14 6.58 7.54
C GLU A 45 -1.97 6.40 9.05
N LEU A 46 -0.81 5.92 9.50
CA LEU A 46 -0.51 5.68 10.91
C LEU A 46 -0.57 7.00 11.70
N GLY A 47 -1.34 7.01 12.79
CA GLY A 47 -1.52 8.18 13.65
C GLY A 47 -2.53 9.22 13.16
N LYS A 48 -3.13 9.07 11.96
CA LYS A 48 -4.18 10.00 11.49
C LYS A 48 -5.49 9.85 12.25
N ASN A 49 -5.81 8.63 12.67
CA ASN A 49 -6.99 8.31 13.48
C ASN A 49 -6.56 7.42 14.66
N PRO A 50 -5.94 7.99 15.70
CA PRO A 50 -5.52 7.23 16.87
C PRO A 50 -6.75 6.73 17.65
N VAL A 51 -6.65 5.51 18.19
CA VAL A 51 -7.68 4.97 19.07
C VAL A 51 -7.50 5.59 20.45
N ASP A 52 -8.58 6.15 21.01
CA ASP A 52 -8.58 6.58 22.41
C ASP A 52 -8.64 5.36 23.32
N CYS A 53 -7.55 5.09 24.02
CA CYS A 53 -7.42 3.97 24.95
C CYS A 53 -7.56 4.39 26.42
N GLY A 54 -7.83 5.67 26.70
CA GLY A 54 -7.97 6.19 28.07
C GLY A 54 -6.69 6.20 28.90
N ILE A 55 -5.53 5.98 28.26
CA ILE A 55 -4.21 5.91 28.89
C ILE A 55 -3.32 6.99 28.27
N SER A 56 -2.75 7.86 29.11
CA SER A 56 -1.98 9.03 28.67
C SER A 56 -0.58 8.72 28.16
N ASP A 57 0.00 7.60 28.58
CA ASP A 57 1.40 7.20 28.33
C ASP A 57 1.49 5.84 27.60
N GLY A 58 0.41 5.42 26.93
CA GLY A 58 0.35 4.14 26.23
C GLY A 58 1.44 3.96 25.16
N SER A 59 1.86 5.07 24.51
CA SER A 59 2.97 5.06 23.55
C SER A 59 4.35 4.98 24.21
N GLU A 60 4.50 5.50 25.43
CA GLU A 60 5.77 5.54 26.17
C GLU A 60 6.01 4.24 26.91
N GLN A 61 4.95 3.64 27.45
CA GLN A 61 4.97 2.40 28.22
C GLN A 61 4.38 1.22 27.44
N HIS A 62 4.52 1.22 26.11
CA HIS A 62 3.92 0.24 25.21
C HIS A 62 4.19 -1.21 25.67
N ASP A 63 5.46 -1.54 25.94
CA ASP A 63 5.87 -2.89 26.36
C ASP A 63 5.26 -3.29 27.70
N HIS A 64 5.11 -2.34 28.63
CA HIS A 64 4.46 -2.58 29.92
C HIS A 64 3.00 -3.02 29.73
N TYR A 65 2.27 -2.37 28.82
CA TYR A 65 0.88 -2.69 28.53
C TYR A 65 0.68 -3.95 27.69
N LEU A 66 1.62 -4.28 26.79
CA LEU A 66 1.52 -5.50 25.97
C LEU A 66 1.90 -6.77 26.72
N TYR A 67 2.97 -6.72 27.51
CA TYR A 67 3.54 -7.92 28.12
C TYR A 67 3.19 -8.06 29.60
N GLY A 68 2.64 -7.00 30.22
CA GLY A 68 2.39 -6.92 31.64
C GLY A 68 3.69 -6.88 32.44
N SER A 69 3.66 -6.25 33.61
CA SER A 69 4.74 -6.32 34.58
C SER A 69 4.77 -7.70 35.27
N ASN A 70 5.13 -8.75 34.54
CA ASN A 70 5.49 -10.02 35.16
C ASN A 70 7.02 -10.11 35.23
N SER A 71 7.57 -9.60 36.32
CA SER A 71 8.93 -9.83 36.80
C SER A 71 8.89 -10.09 38.30
#